data_AF-A0A968Z2D0-F1
#
_entry.id   AF-A0A968Z2D0-F1
#
_cell.length_a   1.000
_cell.length_b   1.000
_cell.length_c   1.000
_cell.angle_alpha   90.00
_cell.angle_beta   90.00
_cell.angle_gamma   90.00
#
_symmetry.space_group_name_H-M   'P 1'
#
loop_
_entity.id
_entity.type
_entity.pdbx_description
1 polymer ?
#
loop_
_entity_poly.entity_id
_entity_poly.type
_entity_poly.pdbx_seq_one_letter_code
_entity_poly.pdbx_strand_id
1 'polypeptide(L)'
;FASRLAQFEAHYHQAYQRRMLAKLGFEALPLELAEKLLNQTLMLLSHAQVGYHDFFTGLAQQFAPRWRQGSDSIFGTTMQASDDDARTLLDDWRRTYYLCLQHFSEAEMVAVAQRLQQANPQTVLLRPRIEMVWEAIALEDDWQPFYALLKQVQSPFVG
;
A
#
# COMPACT_ATOMS: atom_id res chain seq x y z
N PHE A 1 17.08 10.02 -30.59
CA PHE A 1 16.39 8.84 -30.00
C PHE A 1 17.07 8.35 -28.71
N ALA A 2 18.41 8.20 -28.67
CA ALA A 2 19.13 7.80 -27.45
C ALA A 2 18.93 8.72 -26.22
N SER A 3 18.81 10.05 -26.40
CA SER A 3 18.60 11.00 -25.29
C SER A 3 17.22 10.94 -24.64
N ARG A 4 16.19 10.46 -25.36
CA ARG A 4 14.82 10.34 -24.83
C ARG A 4 14.61 9.04 -24.04
N LEU A 5 15.32 7.97 -24.39
CA LEU A 5 15.35 6.74 -23.59
C LEU A 5 16.05 6.96 -22.24
N ALA A 6 17.15 7.73 -22.22
CA ALA A 6 17.84 8.06 -20.97
C ALA A 6 16.95 8.87 -20.00
N GLN A 7 16.07 9.73 -20.53
CA GLN A 7 15.11 10.49 -19.73
C GLN A 7 13.94 9.62 -19.24
N PHE A 8 13.56 8.58 -19.98
CA PHE A 8 12.46 7.69 -19.60
C PHE A 8 12.73 7.00 -18.25
N GLU A 9 13.94 6.49 -18.04
CA GLU A 9 14.31 5.83 -16.79
C GLU A 9 14.17 6.77 -15.58
N ALA A 10 14.71 7.98 -15.70
CA ALA A 10 14.59 9.00 -14.65
C ALA A 10 13.14 9.38 -14.37
N HIS A 11 12.34 9.60 -15.41
CA HIS A 11 10.92 9.94 -15.26
C HIS A 11 10.10 8.80 -14.67
N TYR A 12 10.35 7.57 -15.09
CA TYR A 12 9.70 6.38 -14.54
C TYR A 12 10.04 6.22 -13.07
N HIS A 13 11.33 6.27 -12.70
CA HIS A 13 11.78 6.10 -11.33
C HIS A 13 11.17 7.18 -10.42
N GLN A 14 11.18 8.44 -10.84
CA GLN A 14 10.58 9.54 -10.10
C GLN A 14 9.06 9.36 -9.90
N ALA A 15 8.35 8.99 -10.96
CA ALA A 15 6.90 8.76 -10.90
C ALA A 15 6.56 7.55 -10.02
N TYR A 16 7.33 6.46 -10.13
CA TYR A 16 7.19 5.26 -9.33
C TYR A 16 7.44 5.55 -7.85
N GLN A 17 8.55 6.21 -7.52
CA GLN A 17 8.90 6.57 -6.15
C GLN A 17 7.82 7.45 -5.52
N ARG A 18 7.37 8.49 -6.23
CA ARG A 18 6.30 9.37 -5.76
C ARG A 18 5.01 8.59 -5.48
N ARG A 19 4.64 7.66 -6.37
CA ARG A 19 3.45 6.83 -6.20
C ARG A 19 3.59 5.89 -5.01
N MET A 20 4.73 5.22 -4.85
CA MET A 20 4.99 4.32 -3.72
C MET A 20 5.02 5.07 -2.39
N LEU A 21 5.63 6.26 -2.35
CA LEU A 21 5.59 7.11 -1.16
C LEU A 21 4.16 7.51 -0.81
N ALA A 22 3.35 7.91 -1.79
CA ALA A 22 1.94 8.24 -1.54
C ALA A 22 1.17 7.04 -0.96
N LYS A 23 1.40 5.84 -1.49
CA LYS A 23 0.84 4.59 -0.95
C LYS A 23 1.34 4.26 0.46
N LEU A 24 2.49 4.77 0.86
CA LEU A 24 3.05 4.66 2.21
C LEU A 24 2.62 5.83 3.11
N GLY A 25 1.86 6.80 2.59
CA GLY A 25 1.35 7.94 3.35
C GLY A 25 2.20 9.20 3.26
N PHE A 26 3.26 9.20 2.45
CA PHE A 26 4.25 10.28 2.36
C PHE A 26 4.20 11.02 1.02
N GLU A 27 4.44 12.32 1.05
CA GLU A 27 4.58 13.14 -0.16
C GLU A 27 6.04 13.41 -0.48
N ALA A 28 6.82 13.75 0.55
CA ALA A 28 8.25 13.94 0.47
C ALA A 28 8.90 13.43 1.75
N LEU A 29 10.09 12.85 1.59
CA LEU A 29 10.98 12.40 2.66
C LEU A 29 12.42 12.72 2.22
N PRO A 30 13.38 12.79 3.15
CA PRO A 30 14.80 12.78 2.80
C PRO A 30 15.10 11.60 1.87
N LEU A 31 15.89 11.83 0.82
CA LEU A 31 16.10 10.85 -0.26
C LEU A 31 16.53 9.48 0.26
N GLU A 32 17.55 9.44 1.12
CA GLU A 32 18.07 8.20 1.71
C GLU A 32 17.01 7.44 2.50
N LEU A 33 16.15 8.17 3.23
CA LEU A 33 15.09 7.58 4.03
C LEU A 33 13.96 7.05 3.14
N ALA A 34 13.62 7.78 2.08
CA ALA A 34 12.66 7.35 1.07
C ALA A 34 13.12 6.06 0.38
N GLU A 35 14.36 6.02 -0.11
CA GLU A 35 14.93 4.85 -0.79
C GLU A 35 15.00 3.65 0.15
N LYS A 36 15.45 3.84 1.40
CA LYS A 36 15.49 2.79 2.40
C LYS A 36 14.09 2.20 2.66
N LEU A 37 13.09 3.07 2.88
CA LEU A 37 11.73 2.62 3.13
C LEU A 37 11.15 1.86 1.93
N LEU A 38 11.36 2.35 0.71
CA LEU A 38 10.89 1.70 -0.51
C LEU A 38 11.52 0.31 -0.69
N ASN A 39 12.85 0.21 -0.53
CA ASN A 39 13.56 -1.05 -0.66
C ASN A 39 13.09 -2.07 0.38
N GLN A 40 12.95 -1.66 1.64
CA GLN A 40 12.41 -2.53 2.69
C GLN A 40 10.97 -2.95 2.41
N THR A 41 10.14 -2.05 1.88
CA THR A 41 8.76 -2.37 1.49
C THR A 41 8.76 -3.44 0.39
N LEU A 42 9.60 -3.31 -0.65
CA LEU A 42 9.70 -4.29 -1.72
C LEU A 42 10.23 -5.64 -1.26
N MET A 43 11.26 -5.64 -0.40
CA MET A 43 11.77 -6.86 0.21
C MET A 43 10.73 -7.55 1.07
N LEU A 44 9.97 -6.80 1.87
CA LEU A 44 8.90 -7.36 2.68
C LEU A 44 7.84 -7.99 1.78
N LEU A 45 7.41 -7.30 0.72
CA LEU A 45 6.43 -7.80 -0.24
C LEU A 45 6.90 -9.01 -1.04
N SER A 46 8.21 -9.20 -1.22
CA SER A 46 8.74 -10.37 -1.93
C SER A 46 8.86 -11.62 -1.05
N HIS A 47 8.96 -11.46 0.28
CA HIS A 47 9.10 -12.55 1.25
C HIS A 47 7.81 -12.85 2.00
N ALA A 48 6.94 -11.85 2.15
CA ALA A 48 5.65 -12.01 2.80
C ALA A 48 4.71 -12.88 1.94
N GLN A 49 3.94 -13.75 2.60
CA GLN A 49 2.77 -14.39 1.98
C GLN A 49 1.56 -13.45 1.86
N VAL A 50 1.74 -12.16 2.14
CA VAL A 50 0.69 -11.14 2.03
C VAL A 50 0.71 -10.58 0.62
N GLY A 51 -0.44 -10.59 -0.05
CA GLY A 51 -0.57 -10.01 -1.37
C GLY A 51 -0.17 -8.53 -1.37
N TYR A 52 0.42 -8.07 -2.48
CA TYR A 52 0.80 -6.65 -2.66
C TYR A 52 -0.31 -5.69 -2.25
N HIS A 53 -1.55 -6.02 -2.61
CA HIS A 53 -2.70 -5.19 -2.27
C HIS A 53 -3.04 -5.23 -0.78
N ASP A 54 -3.09 -6.42 -0.19
CA ASP A 54 -3.46 -6.64 1.21
C ASP A 54 -2.51 -5.91 2.16
N PHE A 55 -1.23 -5.82 1.80
CA PHE A 55 -0.26 -5.02 2.54
C PHE A 55 -0.68 -3.55 2.62
N PHE A 56 -0.94 -2.92 1.47
CA PHE A 56 -1.28 -1.49 1.40
C PHE A 56 -2.67 -1.18 1.94
N THR A 57 -3.64 -2.08 1.73
CA THR A 57 -4.98 -1.97 2.31
C THR A 57 -4.92 -2.09 3.82
N GLY A 58 -4.20 -3.08 4.34
CA GLY A 58 -3.96 -3.22 5.77
C GLY A 58 -3.26 -1.99 6.36
N LEU A 59 -2.33 -1.39 5.62
CA LEU A 59 -1.57 -0.23 6.08
C LEU A 59 -2.50 0.96 6.27
N ALA A 60 -3.33 1.24 5.27
CA ALA A 60 -4.31 2.31 5.33
C ALA A 60 -5.35 2.07 6.45
N GLN A 61 -5.83 0.84 6.61
CA GLN A 61 -6.87 0.51 7.61
C GLN A 61 -6.36 0.53 9.06
N GLN A 62 -5.12 0.12 9.31
CA GLN A 62 -4.57 0.03 10.66
C GLN A 62 -3.87 1.30 11.12
N PHE A 63 -3.56 2.21 10.20
CA PHE A 63 -2.84 3.43 10.51
C PHE A 63 -3.54 4.22 11.61
N ALA A 64 -2.75 4.65 12.59
CA ALA A 64 -3.21 5.50 13.66
C ALA A 64 -2.15 6.58 13.96
N PRO A 65 -2.54 7.83 14.25
CA PRO A 65 -1.57 8.90 14.58
C PRO A 65 -0.59 8.53 15.71
N ARG A 66 -1.03 7.68 16.65
CA ARG A 66 -0.19 7.15 17.74
C ARG A 66 1.00 6.32 17.28
N TRP A 67 1.05 5.88 16.02
CA TRP A 67 2.23 5.20 15.46
C TRP A 67 3.49 6.06 15.50
N ARG A 68 3.34 7.39 15.57
CA ARG A 68 4.45 8.33 15.84
C ARG A 68 5.03 8.21 17.26
N GLN A 69 4.40 7.48 18.18
CA GLN A 69 4.85 7.33 19.56
C GLN A 69 5.65 6.04 19.79
N GLY A 70 5.64 5.10 18.85
CA GLY A 70 6.45 3.88 18.92
C GLY A 70 6.22 2.92 17.76
N SER A 71 7.28 2.21 17.37
CA SER A 71 7.30 1.26 16.24
C SER A 71 6.48 0.00 16.48
N ASP A 72 6.35 -0.45 17.73
CA ASP A 72 5.84 -1.79 18.04
C ASP A 72 4.35 -1.96 17.76
N SER A 73 3.62 -0.83 17.73
CA SER A 73 2.19 -0.79 17.41
C SER A 73 1.89 -0.68 15.91
N ILE A 74 2.93 -0.48 15.09
CA ILE A 74 2.81 -0.26 13.65
C ILE A 74 2.49 -1.59 12.99
N PHE A 75 1.34 -1.64 12.29
CA PHE A 75 1.02 -2.74 11.39
C PHE A 75 1.05 -4.12 12.09
N GLY A 76 0.34 -4.22 13.22
CA GLY A 76 0.43 -5.37 14.15
C GLY A 76 -0.38 -6.62 13.78
N THR A 77 -1.34 -6.51 12.85
CA THR A 77 -2.21 -7.65 12.48
C THR A 77 -1.82 -8.32 11.17
N THR A 78 -1.19 -7.57 10.27
CA THR A 78 -0.74 -8.09 8.98
C THR A 78 0.63 -8.76 9.19
N MET A 79 0.74 -10.05 8.82
CA MET A 79 1.96 -10.90 8.90
C MET A 79 2.18 -11.72 10.19
N GLN A 80 1.19 -11.91 11.05
CA GLN A 80 1.32 -12.83 12.21
C GLN A 80 1.66 -14.28 11.82
N ALA A 81 1.26 -14.70 10.60
CA ALA A 81 1.48 -16.02 10.04
C ALA A 81 2.76 -16.16 9.18
N SER A 82 3.61 -15.13 9.12
CA SER A 82 4.85 -15.18 8.34
C SER A 82 6.02 -15.78 9.13
N ASP A 83 6.99 -16.32 8.40
CA ASP A 83 8.22 -16.93 8.94
C ASP A 83 9.15 -15.91 9.64
N ASP A 84 10.19 -16.42 10.29
CA ASP A 84 11.10 -15.61 11.11
C ASP A 84 11.88 -14.56 10.29
N ASP A 85 12.19 -14.85 9.03
CA ASP A 85 12.84 -13.91 8.11
C ASP A 85 11.91 -12.74 7.78
N ALA A 86 10.65 -13.03 7.43
CA ALA A 86 9.64 -12.00 7.17
C ALA A 86 9.32 -11.14 8.41
N ARG A 87 9.39 -11.73 9.62
CA ARG A 87 9.25 -10.99 10.88
C ARG A 87 10.40 -10.00 11.09
N THR A 88 11.63 -10.42 10.84
CA THR A 88 12.81 -9.55 10.93
C THR A 88 12.72 -8.39 9.94
N LEU A 89 12.34 -8.68 8.69
CA LEU A 89 12.10 -7.66 7.66
C LEU A 89 11.01 -6.67 8.07
N LEU A 90 9.94 -7.15 8.70
CA LEU A 90 8.86 -6.30 9.18
C LEU A 90 9.32 -5.38 10.32
N ASP A 91 10.09 -5.86 11.27
CA ASP A 91 10.59 -5.04 12.37
C ASP A 91 11.54 -3.94 11.89
N ASP A 92 12.41 -4.26 10.94
CA ASP A 92 13.27 -3.27 10.31
C ASP A 92 12.48 -2.25 9.48
N TRP A 93 11.43 -2.69 8.80
CA TRP A 93 10.50 -1.81 8.10
C TRP A 93 9.76 -0.89 9.09
N ARG A 94 9.26 -1.41 10.22
CA ARG A 94 8.56 -0.63 11.27
C ARG A 94 9.44 0.47 11.84
N ARG A 95 10.72 0.17 12.11
CA ARG A 95 11.69 1.16 12.58
C ARG A 95 11.89 2.28 11.57
N THR A 96 12.09 1.94 10.29
CA THR A 96 12.23 2.96 9.25
C THR A 96 10.95 3.76 9.04
N TYR A 97 9.78 3.11 9.01
CA TYR A 97 8.49 3.78 8.87
C TYR A 97 8.25 4.74 10.05
N TYR A 98 8.54 4.31 11.27
CA TYR A 98 8.50 5.16 12.47
C TYR A 98 9.39 6.39 12.32
N LEU A 99 10.64 6.23 11.86
CA LEU A 99 11.54 7.36 11.58
C LEU A 99 10.95 8.32 10.54
N CYS A 100 10.29 7.79 9.50
CA CYS A 100 9.59 8.61 8.52
C CYS A 100 8.47 9.43 9.17
N LEU A 101 7.70 8.85 10.09
CA LEU A 101 6.65 9.55 10.83
C LEU A 101 7.20 10.67 11.73
N GLN A 102 8.43 10.56 12.23
CA GLN A 102 9.05 11.60 13.05
C GLN A 102 9.31 12.90 12.28
N HIS A 103 9.41 12.85 10.95
CA HIS A 103 9.56 14.04 10.11
C HIS A 103 8.30 14.90 10.01
N PHE A 104 7.16 14.38 10.46
CA PHE A 104 5.88 15.08 10.47
C PHE A 104 5.53 15.46 11.90
N SER A 105 4.85 16.60 12.08
CA SER A 105 4.22 16.98 13.33
C SER A 105 2.99 16.12 13.61
N GLU A 106 2.49 16.17 14.84
CA GLU A 106 1.25 15.47 15.21
C GLU A 106 0.04 15.96 14.38
N ALA A 107 -0.02 17.25 14.05
CA ALA A 107 -1.08 17.81 13.21
C ALA A 107 -1.04 17.25 11.77
N GLU A 108 0.17 17.00 11.24
CA GLU A 108 0.36 16.46 9.88
C GLU A 108 0.02 14.97 9.77
N MET A 109 -0.11 14.25 10.89
CA MET A 109 -0.51 12.83 10.89
C MET A 109 -1.90 12.60 10.29
N VAL A 110 -2.78 13.60 10.37
CA VAL A 110 -4.10 13.58 9.70
C VAL A 110 -3.91 13.52 8.18
N ALA A 111 -2.96 14.29 7.64
CA ALA A 111 -2.66 14.28 6.20
C ALA A 111 -2.02 12.95 5.77
N VAL A 112 -1.20 12.33 6.62
CA VAL A 112 -0.65 10.98 6.37
C VAL A 112 -1.79 9.96 6.27
N ALA A 113 -2.74 9.98 7.21
CA ALA A 113 -3.92 9.09 7.17
C ALA A 113 -4.75 9.31 5.90
N GLN A 114 -5.04 10.56 5.55
CA GLN A 114 -5.79 10.89 4.34
C GLN A 114 -5.08 10.40 3.07
N ARG A 115 -3.76 10.61 2.98
CA ARG A 115 -2.97 10.16 1.83
C ARG A 115 -2.96 8.65 1.71
N LEU A 116 -2.88 7.92 2.82
CA LEU A 116 -2.99 6.46 2.84
C LEU A 116 -4.33 5.99 2.27
N GLN A 117 -5.45 6.60 2.66
CA GLN A 117 -6.78 6.24 2.16
C GLN A 117 -6.97 6.59 0.68
N GLN A 118 -6.43 7.73 0.24
CA GLN A 118 -6.56 8.20 -1.15
C GLN A 118 -5.63 7.47 -2.13
N ALA A 119 -4.47 6.99 -1.67
CA ALA A 119 -3.49 6.33 -2.53
C ALA A 119 -3.69 4.80 -2.60
N ASN A 120 -4.36 4.21 -1.61
CA ASN A 120 -4.58 2.77 -1.52
C ASN A 120 -6.07 2.45 -1.69
N PRO A 121 -6.49 1.95 -2.87
CA PRO A 121 -7.88 1.53 -3.05
C PRO A 121 -8.20 0.36 -2.11
N GLN A 122 -9.47 0.17 -1.79
CA GLN A 122 -9.96 -1.01 -1.05
C GLN A 122 -10.54 -2.08 -1.99
N THR A 123 -10.95 -1.68 -3.19
CA THR A 123 -11.49 -2.58 -4.19
C THR A 123 -10.44 -2.87 -5.24
N VAL A 124 -9.92 -4.10 -5.27
CA VAL A 124 -9.11 -4.62 -6.38
C VAL A 124 -9.82 -5.75 -7.09
N LEU A 125 -9.75 -5.68 -8.42
CA LEU A 125 -10.28 -6.66 -9.35
C LEU A 125 -9.31 -7.84 -9.47
N LEU A 126 -9.30 -8.68 -8.43
CA LEU A 126 -8.58 -9.95 -8.49
C LEU A 126 -9.33 -10.95 -9.37
N ARG A 127 -8.58 -11.78 -10.08
CA ARG A 127 -9.12 -12.80 -10.99
C ARG A 127 -10.19 -13.71 -10.35
N PRO A 128 -10.02 -14.27 -9.14
CA PRO A 128 -11.06 -15.11 -8.54
C PRO A 128 -12.38 -14.38 -8.35
N ARG A 129 -12.32 -13.08 -8.04
CA ARG A 129 -13.50 -12.24 -7.87
C ARG A 129 -14.21 -11.97 -9.19
N ILE A 130 -13.46 -11.80 -10.27
CA ILE A 130 -14.00 -11.68 -11.62
C ILE A 130 -14.67 -13.00 -12.01
N GLU A 131 -13.99 -14.13 -11.82
CA GLU A 131 -14.50 -15.47 -12.16
C GLU A 131 -15.80 -15.78 -11.42
N MET A 132 -15.91 -15.45 -10.14
CA MET A 132 -17.16 -15.59 -9.36
C MET A 132 -18.32 -14.80 -9.98
N VAL A 133 -18.09 -13.58 -10.48
CA VAL A 133 -19.13 -12.79 -11.17
C VAL A 133 -19.51 -13.44 -12.49
N TRP A 134 -18.54 -13.92 -13.25
CA TRP A 134 -18.80 -14.61 -14.52
C TRP A 134 -19.59 -15.90 -14.32
N GLU A 135 -19.29 -16.66 -13.27
CA GLU A 135 -19.97 -17.92 -12.96
C GLU A 135 -21.44 -17.69 -12.60
N ALA A 136 -21.73 -16.68 -11.77
CA ALA A 136 -23.11 -16.30 -11.43
C ALA A 136 -23.93 -15.92 -12.68
N ILE A 137 -23.33 -15.16 -13.61
CA ILE A 137 -23.99 -14.80 -14.87
C ILE A 137 -24.20 -16.04 -15.75
N ALA A 138 -23.18 -16.90 -15.90
CA ALA A 138 -23.21 -18.00 -16.84
C ALA A 138 -24.11 -19.17 -16.38
N LEU A 139 -24.16 -19.45 -15.08
CA LEU A 139 -24.89 -20.58 -14.52
C LEU A 139 -26.29 -20.21 -14.02
N GLU A 140 -26.45 -19.01 -13.48
CA GLU A 140 -27.67 -18.60 -12.76
C GLU A 140 -28.40 -17.43 -13.45
N ASP A 141 -27.83 -16.86 -14.53
CA ASP A 141 -28.27 -15.60 -15.15
C ASP A 141 -28.40 -14.46 -14.11
N ASP A 142 -27.59 -14.51 -13.05
CA ASP A 142 -27.59 -13.49 -12.00
C ASP A 142 -26.58 -12.38 -12.32
N TRP A 143 -27.11 -11.21 -12.68
CA TRP A 143 -26.34 -10.01 -12.97
C TRP A 143 -26.09 -9.14 -11.73
N GLN A 144 -26.68 -9.43 -10.58
CA GLN A 144 -26.51 -8.63 -9.36
C GLN A 144 -25.04 -8.53 -8.90
N PRO A 145 -24.24 -9.61 -8.90
CA PRO A 145 -22.83 -9.54 -8.50
C PRO A 145 -22.01 -8.58 -9.39
N PHE A 146 -22.32 -8.52 -10.68
CA PHE A 146 -21.69 -7.60 -11.62
C PHE A 146 -22.01 -6.14 -11.30
N TYR A 147 -23.28 -5.81 -11.09
CA TYR A 147 -23.67 -4.44 -10.74
C TYR A 147 -23.12 -4.02 -9.37
N ALA A 148 -23.09 -4.93 -8.40
CA ALA A 148 -22.46 -4.70 -7.11
C ALA A 148 -20.96 -4.41 -7.27
N LEU A 149 -20.25 -5.19 -8.09
CA LEU A 149 -18.83 -4.97 -8.38
C LEU A 149 -18.58 -3.63 -9.07
N LEU A 150 -19.39 -3.27 -10.08
CA LEU A 150 -19.28 -1.99 -10.77
C LEU A 150 -19.39 -0.79 -9.82
N LYS A 151 -20.36 -0.82 -8.89
CA LYS A 151 -20.51 0.25 -7.88
C LYS A 151 -19.24 0.43 -7.05
N GLN A 152 -18.60 -0.68 -6.65
CA GLN A 152 -17.37 -0.63 -5.86
C GLN A 152 -16.16 -0.15 -6.67
N VAL A 153 -16.05 -0.52 -7.94
CA VAL A 153 -14.96 -0.07 -8.82
C VAL A 153 -15.07 1.42 -9.15
N GLN A 154 -16.29 1.95 -9.23
CA GLN A 154 -16.54 3.38 -9.44
C GLN A 154 -16.19 4.24 -8.22
N SER A 155 -16.12 3.66 -7.03
CA SER A 155 -15.71 4.31 -5.78
C SER A 155 -14.70 3.44 -5.03
N PRO A 156 -13.48 3.25 -5.59
CA PRO A 156 -12.55 2.24 -5.13
C PRO A 156 -11.79 2.65 -3.86
N PHE A 157 -11.92 3.91 -3.43
CA PHE A 157 -11.31 4.47 -2.22
C PHE A 157 -12.39 4.73 -1.17
N VAL A 158 -12.00 4.83 0.10
CA VAL A 158 -12.91 5.26 1.18
C VAL A 158 -13.26 6.74 0.95
N GLY A 159 -14.54 7.07 1.05
CA GLY A 159 -15.04 8.44 1.04
C GLY A 159 -14.77 9.19 2.34
#